data_AF-E6U938-F1
#
_entry.id   AF-E6U938-F1
#
_cell.length_a   1.000
_cell.length_b   1.000
_cell.length_c   1.000
_cell.angle_alpha   90.00
_cell.angle_beta   90.00
_cell.angle_gamma   90.00
#
_symmetry.space_group_name_H-M   'P 1'
#
loop_
_entity.id
_entity.type
_entity.pdbx_description
1 polymer ?
#
loop_
_entity_poly.entity_id
_entity_poly.type
_entity_poly.pdbx_seq_one_letter_code
_entity_poly.pdbx_strand_id
1 'polypeptide(L)'
;MDKQEEQTVIGRVIAYLNEKTGARYRAEAAANRRHVLARLADGFSEQDLLDVIDGMSAAWADSDFARYLRPETLFRSQGKTESYLQEARRRQKKKAAPAATGRFRSASDLLED
;
A
#
# COMPACT_ATOMS: atom_id res chain seq x y z
N MET A 1 -22.53 7.77 -0.28
CA MET A 1 -22.18 7.16 1.02
C MET A 1 -22.78 8.03 2.09
N ASP A 2 -23.28 7.41 3.16
CA ASP A 2 -23.78 8.17 4.30
C ASP A 2 -22.60 8.76 5.09
N LYS A 3 -22.77 9.97 5.65
CA LYS A 3 -21.69 10.62 6.43
C LYS A 3 -21.17 9.76 7.58
N GLN A 4 -22.03 8.93 8.15
CA GLN A 4 -21.65 7.99 9.22
C GLN A 4 -20.77 6.84 8.70
N GLU A 5 -21.05 6.35 7.50
CA GLU A 5 -20.26 5.32 6.83
C GLU A 5 -18.88 5.87 6.46
N GLU A 6 -18.82 7.08 5.89
CA GLU A 6 -17.56 7.77 5.59
C GLU A 6 -16.69 7.91 6.85
N GLN A 7 -17.27 8.37 7.96
CA GLN A 7 -16.54 8.52 9.22
C GLN A 7 -16.04 7.18 9.77
N THR A 8 -16.80 6.10 9.55
CA THR A 8 -16.41 4.74 9.94
C THR A 8 -15.21 4.28 9.10
N VAL A 9 -15.25 4.44 7.78
CA VAL A 9 -14.17 4.07 6.87
C VAL A 9 -12.89 4.86 7.19
N ILE A 10 -13.00 6.17 7.42
CA ILE A 10 -11.85 7.00 7.80
C ILE A 10 -11.23 6.51 9.11
N GLY A 11 -12.08 6.20 10.10
CA GLY A 11 -11.64 5.64 11.37
C GLY A 11 -10.82 4.36 11.18
N ARG A 12 -11.31 3.42 10.36
CA ARG A 12 -10.63 2.16 10.06
C ARG A 12 -9.30 2.36 9.33
N VAL A 13 -9.28 3.17 8.27
CA VAL A 13 -8.06 3.45 7.50
C VAL A 13 -6.97 4.08 8.38
N ILE A 14 -7.33 5.06 9.20
CA ILE A 14 -6.38 5.73 10.10
C ILE A 14 -5.93 4.81 11.23
N ALA A 15 -6.84 4.04 11.82
CA ALA A 15 -6.48 3.04 12.83
C ALA A 15 -5.51 2.00 12.28
N TYR A 16 -5.75 1.51 11.06
CA TYR A 16 -4.88 0.55 10.40
C TYR A 16 -3.50 1.12 10.10
N LEU A 17 -3.43 2.37 9.62
CA LEU A 17 -2.14 3.05 9.42
C LEU A 17 -1.36 3.14 10.74
N ASN A 18 -2.02 3.49 11.84
CA ASN A 18 -1.40 3.56 13.16
C ASN A 18 -0.88 2.18 13.61
N GLU A 19 -1.67 1.13 13.41
CA GLU A 19 -1.28 -0.25 13.74
C GLU A 19 -0.01 -0.67 12.99
N LYS A 20 0.06 -0.40 11.69
CA LYS A 20 1.19 -0.82 10.84
C LYS A 20 2.47 -0.02 11.05
N THR A 21 2.35 1.22 11.51
CA THR A 21 3.49 2.15 11.61
C THR A 21 3.90 2.46 13.05
N GLY A 22 3.09 2.03 14.05
CA GLY A 22 3.23 2.47 15.44
C GLY A 22 2.89 3.94 15.66
N ALA A 23 2.35 4.64 14.65
CA ALA A 23 1.98 6.05 14.74
C ALA A 23 0.69 6.25 15.57
N ARG A 24 0.34 7.51 15.81
CA ARG A 24 -0.84 7.91 16.61
C ARG A 24 -1.64 9.04 15.93
N TYR A 25 -1.92 8.88 14.64
CA TYR A 25 -2.78 9.80 13.89
C TYR A 25 -4.21 9.74 14.41
N ARG A 26 -4.88 10.89 14.47
CA ARG A 26 -6.30 10.99 14.88
C ARG A 26 -7.20 10.98 13.65
N ALA A 27 -8.25 10.15 13.67
CA ALA A 27 -9.21 10.08 12.57
C ALA A 27 -10.12 11.31 12.51
N GLU A 28 -10.30 11.98 13.65
CA GLU A 28 -11.10 13.20 13.81
C GLU A 28 -10.36 14.45 13.30
N ALA A 29 -9.04 14.35 13.10
CA ALA A 29 -8.26 15.48 12.60
C ALA A 29 -8.69 15.82 11.16
N ALA A 30 -9.09 17.07 10.94
CA ALA A 30 -9.63 17.54 9.66
C ALA A 30 -8.71 17.26 8.47
N ALA A 31 -7.39 17.36 8.65
CA ALA A 31 -6.41 17.06 7.60
C ALA A 31 -6.45 15.57 7.20
N ASN A 32 -6.35 14.66 8.17
CA ASN A 32 -6.38 13.21 7.91
C ASN A 32 -7.71 12.79 7.28
N ARG A 33 -8.82 13.32 7.81
CA ARG A 33 -10.16 13.09 7.27
C ARG A 33 -10.27 13.53 5.81
N ARG A 34 -9.79 14.74 5.50
CA ARG A 34 -9.79 15.28 4.13
C ARG A 34 -9.01 14.40 3.17
N HIS A 35 -7.84 13.90 3.56
CA HIS A 35 -7.03 13.05 2.70
C HIS A 35 -7.74 11.73 2.34
N VAL A 36 -8.32 11.05 3.33
CA VAL A 36 -9.03 9.78 3.08
C VAL A 36 -10.32 10.01 2.30
N LEU A 37 -11.13 11.00 2.68
CA LEU A 37 -12.37 11.35 1.95
C LEU A 37 -12.11 11.69 0.49
N ALA A 38 -11.05 12.46 0.21
CA ALA A 38 -10.71 12.81 -1.17
C ALA A 38 -10.45 11.55 -2.01
N ARG A 39 -9.84 10.50 -1.45
CA ARG A 39 -9.60 9.26 -2.17
C ARG A 39 -10.86 8.42 -2.35
N LEU A 40 -11.74 8.39 -1.36
CA LEU A 40 -13.05 7.75 -1.52
C LEU A 40 -13.87 8.43 -2.63
N ALA A 41 -13.83 9.77 -2.69
CA ALA A 41 -14.49 10.55 -3.74
C ALA A 41 -13.87 10.35 -5.13
N ASP A 42 -12.56 10.07 -5.21
CA ASP A 42 -11.86 9.72 -6.45
C ASP A 42 -12.17 8.28 -6.93
N GLY A 43 -12.94 7.50 -6.16
CA GLY A 43 -13.36 6.14 -6.51
C GLY A 43 -12.48 5.02 -5.93
N PHE A 44 -11.53 5.33 -5.04
CA PHE A 44 -10.80 4.29 -4.32
C PHE A 44 -11.68 3.63 -3.27
N SER A 45 -11.60 2.31 -3.14
CA SER A 45 -12.28 1.58 -2.07
C SER A 45 -11.52 1.67 -0.74
N GLU A 46 -12.18 1.34 0.37
CA GLU A 46 -11.52 1.15 1.66
C GLU A 46 -10.34 0.17 1.51
N GLN A 47 -10.57 -0.97 0.85
CA GLN A 47 -9.55 -2.00 0.64
C GLN A 47 -8.34 -1.49 -0.13
N ASP A 48 -8.53 -0.66 -1.17
CA ASP A 48 -7.42 -0.07 -1.91
C ASP A 48 -6.53 0.80 -1.00
N LEU A 49 -7.13 1.55 -0.08
CA LEU A 49 -6.37 2.37 0.87
C LEU A 49 -5.61 1.50 1.88
N LEU A 50 -6.20 0.40 2.33
CA LEU A 50 -5.52 -0.57 3.21
C LEU A 50 -4.36 -1.26 2.48
N ASP A 51 -4.53 -1.62 1.21
CA ASP A 51 -3.48 -2.23 0.38
C ASP A 51 -2.29 -1.29 0.19
N VAL A 52 -2.55 0.01 -0.01
CA VAL A 52 -1.50 1.05 -0.04
C VAL A 52 -0.74 1.08 1.28
N ILE A 53 -1.44 1.06 2.42
CA ILE A 53 -0.82 1.06 3.74
C ILE A 53 0.09 -0.17 3.90
N ASP A 54 -0.41 -1.37 3.59
CA ASP A 54 0.38 -2.60 3.72
C ASP A 54 1.60 -2.60 2.80
N GLY A 55 1.42 -2.22 1.54
CA GLY A 55 2.49 -2.20 0.55
C GLY A 55 3.60 -1.24 0.92
N MET A 56 3.24 -0.01 1.31
CA MET A 56 4.22 1.02 1.64
C MET A 56 4.84 0.80 3.02
N SER A 57 4.08 0.31 4.00
CA SER A 57 4.64 -0.03 5.30
C SER A 57 5.67 -1.16 5.15
N ALA A 58 5.36 -2.21 4.40
CA ALA A 58 6.33 -3.27 4.12
C ALA A 58 7.53 -2.81 3.28
N ALA A 59 7.36 -1.78 2.44
CA ALA A 59 8.44 -1.25 1.63
C ALA A 59 9.37 -0.30 2.38
N TRP A 60 8.83 0.47 3.33
CA TRP A 60 9.51 1.62 3.92
C TRP A 60 9.83 1.48 5.41
N ALA A 61 9.21 0.53 6.13
CA ALA A 61 9.36 0.39 7.59
C ALA A 61 10.82 0.33 8.05
N ASP A 62 11.68 -0.38 7.32
CA ASP A 62 13.10 -0.56 7.67
C ASP A 62 14.04 0.45 6.96
N SER A 63 13.52 1.60 6.54
CA SER A 63 14.29 2.60 5.78
C SER A 63 14.02 4.03 6.26
N ASP A 64 14.85 4.97 5.81
CA ASP A 64 14.63 6.41 6.01
C ASP A 64 13.28 6.93 5.45
N PHE A 65 12.58 6.10 4.67
CA PHE A 65 11.26 6.43 4.17
C PHE A 65 10.13 6.17 5.17
N ALA A 66 10.37 5.46 6.28
CA ALA A 66 9.37 5.22 7.32
C ALA A 66 8.72 6.52 7.84
N ARG A 67 9.51 7.62 7.92
CA ARG A 67 9.03 8.95 8.32
C ARG A 67 7.94 9.54 7.40
N TYR A 68 7.78 8.98 6.20
CA TYR A 68 6.78 9.39 5.22
C TYR A 68 5.52 8.53 5.21
N LEU A 69 5.41 7.52 6.09
CA LEU A 69 4.19 6.72 6.27
C LEU A 69 3.12 7.52 7.04
N ARG A 70 2.57 8.55 6.37
CA ARG A 70 1.56 9.47 6.91
C ARG A 70 0.38 9.59 5.95
N PRO A 71 -0.83 9.95 6.43
CA PRO A 71 -1.99 10.18 5.56
C PRO A 71 -1.71 11.20 4.46
N GLU A 72 -1.02 12.30 4.79
CA GLU A 72 -0.69 13.36 3.84
C GLU A 72 0.19 12.87 2.67
N THR A 73 1.09 11.93 2.92
CA THR A 73 2.00 11.42 1.89
C THR A 73 1.35 10.32 1.06
N LEU A 74 0.77 9.33 1.74
CA LEU A 74 0.17 8.16 1.08
C LEU A 74 -1.06 8.57 0.27
N PHE A 75 -1.82 9.54 0.76
CA PHE A 75 -3.08 10.00 0.17
C PHE A 75 -2.99 11.47 -0.28
N ARG A 76 -1.79 11.92 -0.71
CA ARG A 76 -1.56 13.28 -1.21
C ARG A 76 -2.43 13.62 -2.42
N SER A 77 -2.29 12.83 -3.47
CA SER A 77 -3.00 12.98 -4.74
C SER A 77 -3.49 11.63 -5.24
N GLN A 78 -4.50 11.64 -6.11
CA GLN A 78 -5.02 10.44 -6.78
C GLN A 78 -3.88 9.67 -7.46
N GLY A 79 -3.05 10.35 -8.26
CA GLY A 79 -1.95 9.70 -8.99
C GLY A 79 -0.87 9.08 -8.10
N LYS A 80 -0.57 9.66 -6.92
CA LYS A 80 0.37 9.03 -5.97
C LYS A 80 -0.24 7.82 -5.29
N THR A 81 -1.52 7.91 -4.91
CA THR A 81 -2.25 6.80 -4.29
C THR A 81 -2.35 5.61 -5.25
N GLU A 82 -2.73 5.86 -6.50
CA GLU A 82 -2.74 4.85 -7.57
C GLU A 82 -1.34 4.23 -7.76
N SER A 83 -0.29 5.05 -7.84
CA SER A 83 1.08 4.57 -7.99
C SER A 83 1.48 3.62 -6.85
N TYR A 84 1.18 3.98 -5.60
CA TYR A 84 1.48 3.14 -4.44
C TYR A 84 0.62 1.87 -4.42
N LEU A 85 -0.64 1.95 -4.81
CA LEU A 85 -1.54 0.79 -4.91
C LEU A 85 -1.01 -0.22 -5.93
N GLN A 86 -0.59 0.27 -7.10
CA GLN A 86 -0.03 -0.59 -8.13
C GLN A 86 1.32 -1.18 -7.72
N GLU A 87 2.14 -0.42 -7.01
CA GLU A 87 3.38 -0.94 -6.41
C GLU A 87 3.09 -2.04 -5.37
N ALA A 88 2.13 -1.80 -4.46
CA ALA A 88 1.69 -2.77 -3.46
C ALA A 88 1.23 -4.08 -4.12
N ARG A 89 0.34 -4.00 -5.12
CA ARG A 89 -0.14 -5.15 -5.90
C ARG A 89 0.97 -5.90 -6.61
N ARG A 90 1.94 -5.19 -7.20
CA ARG A 90 3.12 -5.81 -7.84
C ARG A 90 3.95 -6.59 -6.82
N ARG A 91 4.15 -6.06 -5.61
CA ARG A 91 4.88 -6.72 -4.53
C ARG A 91 4.14 -7.95 -4.01
N GLN A 92 2.81 -7.87 -3.85
CA GLN A 92 1.98 -9.02 -3.47
C GLN A 92 2.05 -10.15 -4.51
N LYS A 93 1.96 -9.83 -5.81
CA LYS A 93 2.14 -10.82 -6.89
C LYS A 93 3.51 -11.50 -6.86
N LYS A 94 4.59 -10.76 -6.58
CA LYS A 94 5.94 -11.33 -6.43
C LYS A 94 6.05 -12.27 -5.22
N LYS A 95 5.36 -11.97 -4.12
CA LYS A 95 5.31 -12.87 -2.94
C LYS A 95 4.48 -14.14 -3.19
N ALA A 96 3.44 -14.05 -4.03
CA ALA A 96 2.55 -15.17 -4.33
C ALA A 96 3.04 -16.09 -5.47
N ALA A 97 3.98 -15.63 -6.30
CA ALA A 97 4.60 -16.49 -7.31
C ALA A 97 5.52 -17.51 -6.63
N PRO A 98 5.32 -18.82 -6.82
CA PRO A 98 6.29 -19.81 -6.34
C PRO A 98 7.62 -19.54 -7.04
N ALA A 99 8.73 -19.68 -6.31
CA ALA A 99 10.05 -19.69 -6.88
C ALA A 99 10.08 -20.74 -8.01
N ALA A 100 9.99 -20.29 -9.26
CA ALA A 100 10.23 -21.14 -10.41
C ALA A 100 11.73 -21.45 -10.43
N THR A 101 12.11 -22.44 -9.63
CA THR A 101 13.39 -23.14 -9.71
C THR A 101 13.44 -23.84 -11.06
N GLY A 102 13.92 -23.13 -12.07
CA GLY A 102 14.21 -23.64 -13.41
C GLY A 102 15.71 -23.79 -13.59
N ARG A 103 16.17 -25.01 -13.31
CA ARG A 103 17.53 -25.57 -13.38
C ARG A 103 18.38 -25.09 -14.58
N PHE A 104 19.67 -24.86 -14.31
CA PHE A 104 20.77 -24.73 -15.28
C PHE A 104 20.62 -25.71 -16.46
N ARG A 105 20.89 -25.24 -17.68
CA ARG A 105 21.49 -26.07 -18.73
C ARG A 105 22.92 -25.59 -18.91
N SER A 106 23.87 -26.36 -18.37
CA SER A 106 25.30 -26.17 -18.66
C SER A 106 25.53 -26.46 -20.15
N ALA A 107 26.38 -25.67 -20.79
CA ALA A 107 26.74 -25.79 -22.20
C ALA A 107 27.68 -26.99 -22.49
N SER A 108 27.60 -28.08 -21.72
CA SER A 108 28.46 -29.26 -21.89
C SER A 108 27.77 -30.42 -22.63
N ASP A 109 26.56 -30.22 -23.15
CA ASP A 109 25.77 -31.24 -23.87
C ASP A 109 25.67 -30.93 -25.40
N LEU A 110 26.61 -30.16 -25.95
CA LEU A 110 26.59 -29.75 -27.36
C LEU A 110 27.95 -29.99 -28.02
N LEU A 111 28.39 -31.26 -28.07
CA LEU A 111 29.50 -31.74 -28.91
C LEU A 111 29.46 -33.28 -29.02
N GLU A 112 28.70 -33.75 -30.01
CA GLU A 112 28.76 -35.03 -30.75
C GLU A 112 27.87 -34.73 -31.98
N ASP A 113 28.28 -34.73 -33.25
CA ASP A 113 29.36 -35.39 -34.02
C ASP A 113 30.29 -34.37 -34.72
#